data_AF-A0A543CE55-F1
#
_entry.id   AF-A0A543CE55-F1
#
_cell.length_a   1.000
_cell.length_b   1.000
_cell.length_c   1.000
_cell.angle_alpha   90.00
_cell.angle_beta   90.00
_cell.angle_gamma   90.00
#
_symmetry.space_group_name_H-M   'P 1'
#
loop_
_entity.id
_entity.type
_entity.pdbx_description
1 polymer ?
#
loop_
_entity_poly.entity_id
_entity_poly.type
_entity_poly.pdbx_seq_one_letter_code
_entity_poly.pdbx_strand_id
1 'polypeptide(L)' 'MIQWRKSSRSQGLENSDCVEVANLSGGNCLRDSENPRTGQTDASVESLAGLRAQRRP' A
#
# COMPACT_ATOMS: atom_id res chain seq x y z
N MET A 1 -11.88 3.37 -12.67
CA MET A 1 -11.01 4.24 -11.86
C MET A 1 -10.48 3.42 -10.69
N ILE A 2 -9.15 3.40 -10.48
CA ILE A 2 -8.54 2.70 -9.34
C ILE A 2 -8.85 3.49 -8.07
N GLN A 3 -9.40 2.83 -7.05
CA GLN A 3 -9.74 3.44 -5.77
C GLN A 3 -8.57 3.31 -4.80
N TRP A 4 -7.95 4.43 -4.45
CA TRP A 4 -6.84 4.51 -3.50
C TRP A 4 -7.34 4.86 -2.11
N ARG A 5 -6.79 4.19 -1.09
CA ARG A 5 -7.08 4.45 0.32
C ARG A 5 -5.78 4.78 1.05
N LYS A 6 -5.73 5.96 1.67
CA LYS A 6 -4.64 6.35 2.59
C LYS A 6 -4.64 5.52 3.88
N SER A 7 -3.45 5.21 4.37
CA SER A 7 -3.26 4.55 5.67
C SER A 7 -3.73 5.44 6.82
N SER A 8 -4.37 4.83 7.83
CA SER A 8 -4.75 5.52 9.07
C SER A 8 -3.58 5.83 10.00
N ARG A 9 -2.40 5.22 9.76
CA ARG A 9 -1.18 5.44 10.54
C ARG A 9 -0.34 6.63 10.04
N SER A 10 -0.76 7.26 8.95
CA SER A 10 -0.07 8.40 8.33
C SER A 10 -0.83 9.72 8.55
N GLN A 11 -1.43 9.90 9.74
CA GLN A 11 -2.20 11.10 10.10
C GLN A 11 -1.56 11.80 11.31
N GLY A 12 -1.45 13.14 11.25
CA GLY A 12 -1.25 13.98 12.43
C GLY A 12 0.18 14.45 12.75
N LEU A 13 1.19 14.19 11.89
CA LEU A 13 2.53 14.77 12.03
C LEU A 13 3.03 15.41 10.73
N GLU A 14 3.76 16.53 10.85
CA GLU A 14 4.53 17.12 9.74
C GLU A 14 5.55 16.09 9.20
N ASN A 15 5.66 15.96 7.88
CA ASN A 15 6.46 14.94 7.19
C ASN A 15 6.02 13.49 7.50
N SER A 16 4.72 13.26 7.66
CA SER A 16 4.18 11.89 7.62
C SER A 16 4.24 11.38 6.17
N ASP A 17 5.34 10.75 5.76
CA ASP A 17 5.44 10.05 4.46
C ASP A 17 4.20 9.14 4.28
N CYS A 18 3.32 9.53 3.37
CA CYS A 18 1.96 9.03 3.31
C CYS A 18 1.87 7.84 2.35
N VAL A 19 1.56 6.64 2.86
CA VAL A 19 1.34 5.45 2.01
C VAL A 19 -0.14 5.24 1.67
N GLU A 20 -0.40 4.85 0.43
CA GLU A 20 -1.72 4.51 -0.11
C GLU A 20 -1.76 3.08 -0.63
N VAL A 21 -2.91 2.42 -0.47
CA VAL A 21 -3.17 1.10 -1.04
C VAL A 21 -4.36 1.12 -1.99
N ALA A 22 -4.26 0.38 -3.09
CA ALA A 22 -5.37 0.09 -3.98
C ALA A 22 -5.48 -1.41 -4.26
N ASN A 23 -6.71 -1.89 -4.39
CA ASN A 23 -6.98 -3.22 -4.89
C ASN A 23 -7.11 -3.16 -6.42
N LEU A 24 -6.32 -3.97 -7.12
CA LEU A 24 -6.33 -4.14 -8.56
C LEU A 24 -6.78 -5.56 -8.89
N SER A 25 -7.26 -5.77 -10.11
CA SER A 25 -7.73 -7.09 -10.57
C SER A 25 -6.67 -8.21 -10.46
N GLY A 26 -5.38 -7.87 -10.37
CA GLY A 26 -4.27 -8.83 -10.25
C GLY A 26 -3.50 -8.78 -8.93
N GLY A 27 -3.89 -7.94 -7.97
CA GLY A 27 -3.10 -7.76 -6.75
C GLY A 27 -3.44 -6.51 -5.96
N ASN A 28 -2.59 -6.20 -4.99
CA ASN A 28 -2.68 -4.96 -4.24
C ASN A 28 -1.49 -4.09 -4.63
N CYS A 29 -1.73 -2.82 -4.94
CA CYS A 29 -0.65 -1.86 -5.13
C CYS A 29 -0.50 -1.00 -3.88
N LEU A 30 0.75 -0.84 -3.45
CA LEU A 30 1.15 0.14 -2.47
C LEU A 30 1.86 1.27 -3.21
N ARG A 31 1.58 2.52 -2.86
CA ARG A 31 2.35 3.65 -3.36
C ARG A 31 2.55 4.72 -2.31
N ASP A 32 3.50 5.59 -2.57
CA ASP A 32 3.63 6.85 -1.87
C ASP A 32 2.61 7.89 -2.39
N SER A 33 2.01 8.65 -1.49
CA SER A 33 1.00 9.68 -1.77
C SER A 33 1.63 10.96 -2.32
N GLU A 34 2.86 11.27 -1.91
CA GLU A 34 3.59 12.47 -2.35
C GLU A 34 4.19 12.25 -3.76
N ASN A 35 4.53 11.00 -4.08
CA ASN A 35 5.09 10.53 -5.35
C ASN A 35 4.26 9.39 -5.98
N PRO A 36 3.01 9.68 -6.42
CA PRO A 36 2.05 8.67 -6.87
C PRO A 36 2.42 7.97 -8.19
N ARG A 37 3.48 8.40 -8.87
CA ARG A 37 3.94 7.86 -10.16
C ARG A 37 5.29 7.13 -10.10
N THR A 38 6.10 7.38 -9.07
CA THR A 38 7.52 6.97 -9.04
C THR A 38 7.85 5.93 -7.98
N GLY A 39 6.92 5.61 -7.08
CA GLY A 39 7.13 4.64 -6.00
C GLY A 39 5.93 3.72 -5.77
N GLN A 40 5.45 3.04 -6.82
CA GLN A 40 4.39 2.04 -6.69
C GLN A 40 4.95 0.62 -6.77
N THR A 41 4.57 -0.22 -5.82
CA THR A 41 4.90 -1.65 -5.80
C THR A 41 3.62 -2.44 -5.93
N ASP A 42 3.53 -3.29 -6.95
CA ASP A 42 2.48 -4.29 -7.05
C ASP A 42 2.87 -5.54 -6.24
N ALA A 43 1.94 -6.05 -5.46
CA ALA A 43 2.05 -7.33 -4.79
C ALA A 43 0.90 -8.21 -5.23
N SER A 44 1.21 -9.34 -5.84
CA SER A 44 0.22 -10.37 -6.11
C SER A 44 -0.42 -10.85 -4.80
N VAL A 45 -1.68 -11.27 -4.88
CA VAL A 45 -2.46 -11.71 -3.71
C VAL A 45 -1.78 -12.87 -2.99
N GLU A 46 -1.18 -13.80 -3.73
CA GLU A 46 -0.38 -14.92 -3.24
C GLU A 46 0.85 -14.46 -2.43
N SER A 47 1.61 -13.50 -2.96
CA SER A 47 2.80 -12.99 -2.29
C SER A 47 2.44 -12.23 -1.01
N LEU A 48 1.35 -11.46 -1.04
CA LEU A 48 0.83 -10.79 0.16
C LEU A 48 0.30 -11.78 1.20
N ALA A 49 -0.39 -12.85 0.76
CA ALA A 49 -0.85 -13.92 1.63
C ALA A 49 0.33 -14.63 2.32
N GLY A 50 1.40 -14.91 1.57
CA GLY A 50 2.63 -15.48 2.10
C GLY A 50 3.30 -14.59 3.16
N LEU A 51 3.35 -13.27 2.93
CA LEU A 51 3.88 -12.31 3.90
C LEU A 51 3.02 -12.22 5.17
N ARG A 52 1.70 -12.29 5.04
CA ARG A 52 0.78 -12.33 6.19
C ARG A 52 0.96 -13.60 7.03
N ALA A 53 1.17 -14.74 6.38
CA ALA A 53 1.42 -16.02 7.06
C ALA A 53 2.79 -16.04 7.79
N GLN A 54 3.78 -15.31 7.27
CA GLN A 54 5.10 -15.15 7.90
C GLN A 54 5.12 -14.20 9.09
N ARG A 55 4.09 -13.34 9.25
CA ARG A 55 3.96 -12.52 10.46
C ARG A 55 3.72 -13.46 11.64
N ARG A 56 4.79 -13.77 12.38
CA ARG A 56 4.71 -14.41 13.70
C ARG A 56 3.93 -13.45 14.62
N PRO A 57 3.04 -13.97 15.48
CA PRO A 57 2.23 -13.13 16.39
C PRO A 57 3.10 -12.30 17.32
#